data_AF-A0A958WA49-F1
#
_entry.id   AF-A0A958WA49-F1
#
_cell.length_a   1.000
_cell.length_b   1.000
_cell.length_c   1.000
_cell.angle_alpha   90.00
_cell.angle_beta   90.00
_cell.angle_gamma   90.00
#
_symmetry.space_group_name_H-M   'P 1'
#
loop_
_entity.id
_entity.type
_entity.pdbx_description
1 polymer ?
#
loop_
_entity_poly.entity_id
_entity_poly.type
_entity_poly.pdbx_seq_one_letter_code
_entity_poly.pdbx_strand_id
1 'polypeptide(L)'
;MAIIAAIFWLIVFEFGHNSIIFEKLFVDITYNDIGGIKSLYLSQMNSLLDECIAGVLIIGLTFIAFAKERREDEYISELRLKSLVWATYVNYLILVVGLIFIYKIPFMYVLIFNMFTILLVFILRFYWELRKSKRLITDEK
;
A
#
# COMPACT_ATOMS: atom_id res chain seq x y z
N MET A 1 14.05 -2.91 3.75
CA MET A 1 13.39 -4.23 3.87
C MET A 1 12.64 -4.32 5.20
N ALA A 2 13.31 -4.16 6.35
CA ALA A 2 12.62 -4.11 7.66
C ALA A 2 11.54 -3.00 7.78
N ILE A 3 11.81 -1.78 7.29
CA ILE A 3 10.85 -0.67 7.32
C ILE A 3 9.60 -0.96 6.47
N ILE A 4 9.78 -1.60 5.31
CA ILE A 4 8.68 -1.92 4.39
C ILE A 4 7.84 -3.09 4.93
N ALA A 5 8.48 -4.09 5.55
CA ALA A 5 7.79 -5.18 6.23
C ALA A 5 7.03 -4.68 7.46
N ALA A 6 7.58 -3.72 8.21
CA ALA A 6 6.91 -3.07 9.33
C ALA A 6 5.70 -2.26 8.86
N ILE A 7 5.80 -1.51 7.76
CA ILE A 7 4.66 -0.79 7.17
C ILE A 7 3.60 -1.78 6.67
N PHE A 8 4.01 -2.86 6.00
CA PHE A 8 3.10 -3.90 5.54
C PHE A 8 2.38 -4.59 6.71
N TRP A 9 3.10 -4.92 7.79
CA TRP A 9 2.52 -5.55 8.98
C TRP A 9 1.64 -4.59 9.78
N LEU A 10 2.01 -3.31 9.86
CA LEU A 10 1.22 -2.26 10.52
C LEU A 10 -0.09 -1.98 9.78
N ILE A 11 -0.07 -2.02 8.44
CA ILE A 11 -1.28 -1.94 7.62
C ILE A 11 -2.16 -3.18 7.81
N VAL A 12 -1.60 -4.40 7.78
CA VAL A 12 -2.38 -5.62 8.01
C VAL A 12 -3.01 -5.65 9.41
N PHE A 13 -2.30 -5.17 10.43
CA PHE A 13 -2.75 -5.11 11.82
C PHE A 13 -3.89 -4.10 12.03
N GLU A 14 -3.78 -2.89 11.48
CA GLU A 14 -4.84 -1.86 11.47
C GLU A 14 -6.15 -2.40 10.84
N PHE A 15 -6.05 -3.04 9.68
CA PHE A 15 -7.23 -3.51 8.93
C PHE A 15 -7.94 -4.71 9.58
N GLY A 16 -7.21 -5.62 10.22
CA GLY A 16 -7.81 -6.71 11.00
C GLY A 16 -8.64 -6.18 12.17
N HIS A 17 -8.15 -5.13 12.83
CA HIS A 17 -8.82 -4.50 13.96
C HIS A 17 -10.03 -3.63 13.51
N ASN A 18 -9.92 -2.92 12.39
CA ASN A 18 -10.99 -2.05 11.88
C ASN A 18 -12.22 -2.82 11.39
N SER A 19 -12.06 -4.06 10.89
CA SER A 19 -13.19 -4.93 10.56
C SER A 19 -14.03 -5.32 11.80
N ILE A 20 -13.39 -5.52 12.96
CA ILE A 20 -14.02 -5.86 14.24
C ILE A 20 -14.67 -4.61 14.89
N ILE A 21 -14.04 -3.44 14.74
CA ILE A 21 -14.62 -2.17 15.22
C ILE A 21 -15.88 -1.82 14.43
N PHE A 22 -15.90 -2.03 13.11
CA PHE A 22 -17.07 -1.71 12.28
C PHE A 22 -18.29 -2.56 12.63
N GLU A 23 -18.09 -3.85 12.95
CA GLU A 23 -19.13 -4.74 13.45
C GLU A 23 -19.68 -4.27 14.81
N LYS A 24 -18.78 -3.84 15.73
CA LYS A 24 -19.17 -3.25 17.02
C LYS A 24 -19.90 -1.90 16.86
N LEU A 25 -19.50 -1.07 15.90
CA LEU A 25 -20.13 0.22 15.60
C LEU A 25 -21.59 0.02 15.15
N PHE A 26 -21.84 -0.97 14.30
CA PHE A 26 -23.19 -1.34 13.85
C PHE A 26 -24.08 -1.81 15.03
N VAL A 27 -23.50 -2.59 15.95
CA VAL A 27 -24.20 -3.08 17.16
C VAL A 27 -24.52 -1.94 18.12
N ASP A 28 -23.58 -1.01 18.36
CA ASP A 28 -23.78 0.12 19.29
C ASP A 28 -24.81 1.15 18.77
N ILE A 29 -24.83 1.44 17.46
CA ILE A 29 -25.86 2.30 16.84
C ILE A 29 -27.25 1.67 16.97
N THR A 30 -27.34 0.34 16.96
CA THR A 30 -28.61 -0.39 17.06
C THR A 30 -29.13 -0.46 18.51
N TYR A 31 -28.24 -0.45 19.51
CA TYR A 31 -28.60 -0.71 20.92
C TYR A 31 -28.51 0.50 21.86
N ASN A 32 -27.82 1.61 21.52
CA ASN A 32 -27.68 2.74 22.46
C ASN A 32 -27.48 4.12 21.79
N ASP A 33 -28.42 5.04 22.02
CA ASP A 33 -28.49 6.36 21.36
C ASP A 33 -27.31 7.29 21.75
N ILE A 34 -26.77 7.18 22.96
CA ILE A 34 -25.70 8.06 23.48
C ILE A 34 -24.29 7.48 23.21
N GLY A 35 -24.15 6.15 23.27
CA GLY A 35 -22.91 5.45 22.89
C GLY A 35 -22.66 5.52 21.38
N GLY A 36 -23.73 5.41 20.59
CA GLY A 36 -23.71 5.56 19.13
C GLY A 36 -23.14 6.91 18.68
N ILE A 37 -23.58 8.02 19.26
CA ILE A 37 -23.10 9.36 18.90
C ILE A 37 -21.59 9.50 19.17
N LYS A 38 -21.10 9.07 20.34
CA LYS A 38 -19.65 9.11 20.65
C LYS A 38 -18.84 8.23 19.69
N SER A 39 -19.37 7.05 19.34
CA SER A 39 -18.74 6.13 18.39
C SER A 39 -18.71 6.66 16.95
N LEU A 40 -19.74 7.42 16.53
CA LEU A 40 -19.79 8.09 15.24
C LEU A 40 -18.77 9.22 15.13
N TYR A 41 -18.63 10.06 16.17
CA TYR A 41 -17.58 11.08 16.20
C TYR A 41 -16.18 10.46 16.16
N LEU A 42 -15.97 9.35 16.89
CA LEU A 42 -14.70 8.63 16.87
C LEU A 42 -14.43 7.98 15.50
N SER A 43 -15.45 7.39 14.87
CA SER A 43 -15.37 6.82 13.52
C SER A 43 -15.09 7.88 12.46
N GLN A 44 -15.69 9.08 12.59
CA GLN A 44 -15.49 10.17 11.64
C GLN A 44 -14.09 10.78 11.78
N MET A 45 -13.59 10.93 13.01
CA MET A 45 -12.19 11.33 13.26
C MET A 45 -11.19 10.28 12.74
N ASN A 46 -11.47 8.99 12.96
CA ASN A 46 -10.62 7.91 12.43
C ASN A 46 -10.60 7.93 10.90
N SER A 47 -11.74 8.13 10.24
CA SER A 47 -11.82 8.24 8.76
C SER A 47 -10.93 9.36 8.20
N LEU A 48 -10.92 10.54 8.83
CA LEU A 48 -10.08 11.67 8.40
C LEU A 48 -8.58 11.42 8.63
N LEU A 49 -8.24 10.73 9.73
CA LEU A 49 -6.86 10.33 10.00
C LEU A 49 -6.38 9.27 9.01
N ASP A 50 -7.21 8.28 8.71
CA ASP A 50 -6.92 7.21 7.75
C ASP A 50 -6.67 7.77 6.35
N GLU A 51 -7.51 8.71 5.90
CA GLU A 51 -7.33 9.42 4.63
C GLU A 51 -6.03 10.25 4.59
N CYS A 52 -5.70 10.95 5.69
CA CYS A 52 -4.44 11.69 5.80
C CYS A 52 -3.23 10.76 5.74
N ILE A 53 -3.26 9.63 6.47
CA ILE A 53 -2.18 8.64 6.50
C ILE A 53 -2.00 8.02 5.11
N ALA A 54 -3.10 7.66 4.45
CA ALA A 54 -3.10 7.17 3.07
C ALA A 54 -2.47 8.20 2.11
N GLY A 55 -2.85 9.47 2.20
CA GLY A 55 -2.30 10.54 1.37
C GLY A 55 -0.80 10.74 1.57
N VAL A 56 -0.35 10.80 2.83
CA VAL A 56 1.08 10.92 3.17
C VAL A 56 1.86 9.70 2.70
N LEU A 57 1.29 8.49 2.79
CA LEU A 57 1.90 7.27 2.26
C LEU A 57 2.05 7.32 0.74
N ILE A 58 1.03 7.74 -0.01
CA ILE A 58 1.11 7.85 -1.47
C ILE A 58 2.21 8.85 -1.87
N ILE A 59 2.21 10.02 -1.24
CA ILE A 59 3.21 11.05 -1.51
C ILE A 59 4.61 10.53 -1.15
N GLY A 60 4.78 9.94 0.04
CA GLY A 60 6.06 9.40 0.49
C GLY A 60 6.60 8.30 -0.42
N LEU A 61 5.75 7.36 -0.81
CA LEU A 61 6.12 6.29 -1.76
C LEU A 61 6.47 6.86 -3.14
N THR A 62 5.75 7.89 -3.60
CA THR A 62 6.05 8.57 -4.87
C THR A 62 7.39 9.30 -4.80
N PHE A 63 7.68 9.99 -3.70
CA PHE A 63 8.98 10.63 -3.49
C PHE A 63 10.12 9.62 -3.45
N ILE A 64 9.92 8.46 -2.80
CA ILE A 64 10.89 7.36 -2.81
C ILE A 64 11.07 6.79 -4.22
N ALA A 65 9.97 6.67 -4.97
CA ALA A 65 9.96 6.15 -6.33
C ALA A 65 10.74 7.04 -7.32
N PHE A 66 10.66 8.36 -7.14
CA PHE A 66 11.32 9.35 -7.98
C PHE A 66 12.57 9.97 -7.35
N ALA A 67 13.05 9.43 -6.21
CA ALA A 67 14.25 9.92 -5.56
C ALA A 67 15.45 9.83 -6.51
N LYS A 68 16.21 10.92 -6.61
CA LYS A 68 17.37 11.03 -7.52
C LYS A 68 18.51 10.14 -7.03
N GLU A 69 18.91 9.16 -7.83
CA GLU A 69 20.07 8.31 -7.56
C GLU A 69 21.36 9.02 -8.06
N ARG A 70 22.45 8.94 -7.27
CA ARG A 70 23.65 9.80 -7.34
C ARG A 70 24.45 9.74 -8.66
N ARG A 71 24.16 8.79 -9.56
CA ARG A 71 24.65 8.74 -10.95
C ARG A 71 23.52 8.23 -11.85
N GLU A 72 22.83 9.14 -12.52
CA GLU A 72 21.89 8.81 -13.59
C GLU A 72 22.70 8.43 -14.84
N ASP A 73 23.19 7.19 -14.88
CA ASP A 73 23.47 6.54 -16.16
C ASP A 73 22.13 6.16 -16.81
N GLU A 74 22.07 6.19 -18.14
CA GLU A 74 20.88 5.88 -18.96
C GLU A 74 20.26 4.51 -18.61
N TYR A 75 21.08 3.58 -18.12
CA TYR A 75 20.64 2.30 -17.62
C TYR A 75 19.70 2.38 -16.40
N ILE A 76 19.91 3.33 -15.47
CA ILE A 76 19.11 3.46 -14.25
C ILE A 76 17.73 4.05 -14.54
N SER A 77 17.63 4.97 -15.50
CA SER A 77 16.34 5.52 -15.97
C SER A 77 15.53 4.47 -16.73
N GLU A 78 16.16 3.69 -17.61
CA GLU A 78 15.49 2.56 -18.27
C GLU A 78 15.00 1.50 -17.27
N LEU A 79 15.83 1.16 -16.28
CA LEU A 79 15.46 0.20 -15.25
C LEU A 79 14.24 0.66 -14.44
N ARG A 80 14.13 1.97 -14.18
CA ARG A 80 12.98 2.58 -13.50
C ARG A 80 11.71 2.41 -14.34
N LEU A 81 11.75 2.78 -15.61
CA LEU A 81 10.59 2.67 -16.50
C LEU A 81 10.13 1.20 -16.65
N LYS A 82 11.08 0.27 -16.83
CA LYS A 82 10.80 -1.16 -16.94
C LYS A 82 10.20 -1.74 -15.67
N SER A 83 10.70 -1.30 -14.50
CA SER A 83 10.15 -1.70 -13.20
C SER A 83 8.73 -1.17 -13.00
N LEU A 84 8.43 0.05 -13.49
CA LEU A 84 7.10 0.64 -13.41
C LEU A 84 6.09 -0.13 -14.25
N VAL A 85 6.44 -0.46 -15.50
CA VAL A 85 5.59 -1.27 -16.38
C VAL A 85 5.32 -2.65 -15.76
N TRP A 86 6.35 -3.29 -15.20
CA TRP A 86 6.19 -4.59 -14.55
C TRP A 86 5.27 -4.52 -13.32
N ALA A 87 5.42 -3.48 -12.50
CA ALA A 87 4.56 -3.25 -11.35
C ALA A 87 3.10 -3.03 -11.76
N THR A 88 2.85 -2.33 -12.86
CA THR A 88 1.50 -2.14 -13.42
C THR A 88 0.88 -3.49 -13.80
N TYR A 89 1.62 -4.38 -14.47
CA TYR A 89 1.11 -5.72 -14.81
C TYR A 89 0.73 -6.54 -13.59
N VAL A 90 1.57 -6.55 -12.55
CA VAL A 90 1.26 -7.24 -11.30
C VAL A 90 0.06 -6.61 -10.59
N ASN A 91 -0.04 -5.28 -10.60
CA ASN A 91 -1.16 -4.59 -9.96
C ASN A 91 -2.50 -4.96 -10.61
N TYR A 92 -2.55 -5.02 -11.94
CA TYR A 92 -3.75 -5.45 -12.67
C TYR A 92 -4.04 -6.94 -12.49
N LEU A 93 -3.02 -7.80 -12.41
CA LEU A 93 -3.22 -9.21 -12.11
C LEU A 93 -3.92 -9.39 -10.75
N ILE A 94 -3.45 -8.70 -9.72
CA ILE A 94 -4.04 -8.73 -8.38
C ILE A 94 -5.49 -8.22 -8.41
N LEU A 95 -5.76 -7.18 -9.19
CA LEU A 95 -7.11 -6.63 -9.33
C LEU A 95 -8.07 -7.62 -10.00
N VAL A 96 -7.64 -8.28 -11.09
CA VAL A 96 -8.45 -9.29 -11.79
C VAL A 96 -8.71 -10.50 -10.89
N VAL A 97 -7.69 -10.97 -10.16
CA VAL A 97 -7.86 -12.03 -9.17
C VAL A 97 -8.85 -11.59 -8.09
N GLY A 98 -8.71 -10.38 -7.55
CA GLY A 98 -9.65 -9.83 -6.57
C GLY A 98 -11.10 -9.80 -7.10
N LEU A 99 -11.28 -9.44 -8.36
CA LEU A 99 -12.59 -9.35 -9.01
C LEU A 99 -13.26 -10.73 -9.20
N ILE A 100 -12.49 -11.78 -9.42
CA ILE A 100 -13.00 -13.15 -9.63
C ILE A 100 -13.24 -13.87 -8.30
N PHE A 101 -12.37 -13.68 -7.30
CA PHE A 101 -12.37 -14.48 -6.07
C PHE A 101 -13.05 -13.83 -4.87
N ILE A 102 -13.23 -12.49 -4.86
CA ILE A 102 -13.68 -11.75 -3.68
C ILE A 102 -14.95 -10.96 -4.02
N TYR A 103 -15.98 -11.08 -3.16
CA TYR A 103 -17.30 -10.47 -3.38
C TYR A 103 -17.73 -9.59 -2.20
N LYS A 104 -18.61 -8.62 -2.47
CA LYS A 104 -19.27 -7.72 -1.47
C LYS A 104 -18.28 -6.81 -0.72
N ILE A 105 -18.53 -6.53 0.56
CA ILE A 105 -17.74 -5.63 1.42
C ILE A 105 -16.23 -5.96 1.41
N PRO A 106 -15.79 -7.24 1.48
CA PRO A 106 -14.37 -7.61 1.35
C PRO A 106 -13.67 -7.08 0.09
N PHE A 107 -14.38 -6.98 -1.03
CA PHE A 107 -13.81 -6.50 -2.29
C PHE A 107 -13.45 -5.01 -2.23
N MET A 108 -14.18 -4.21 -1.46
CA MET A 108 -13.89 -2.79 -1.27
C MET A 108 -12.51 -2.59 -0.63
N TYR A 109 -12.12 -3.44 0.30
CA TYR A 109 -10.78 -3.40 0.88
C TYR A 109 -9.70 -3.73 -0.14
N VAL A 110 -9.92 -4.74 -0.99
CA VAL A 110 -8.98 -5.11 -2.06
C VAL A 110 -8.72 -3.95 -3.01
N LEU A 111 -9.76 -3.16 -3.35
CA LEU A 111 -9.62 -1.95 -4.16
C LEU A 111 -8.75 -0.89 -3.47
N ILE A 112 -8.98 -0.62 -2.18
CA ILE A 112 -8.17 0.32 -1.40
C ILE A 112 -6.70 -0.12 -1.37
N PHE A 113 -6.44 -1.41 -1.14
CA PHE A 113 -5.08 -1.96 -1.18
C PHE A 113 -4.43 -1.86 -2.57
N ASN A 114 -5.21 -2.01 -3.64
CA ASN A 114 -4.71 -1.93 -5.01
C ASN A 114 -4.08 -0.56 -5.32
N MET A 115 -4.58 0.52 -4.69
CA MET A 115 -4.04 1.87 -4.86
C MET A 115 -2.57 2.00 -4.43
N PHE A 116 -2.15 1.26 -3.38
CA PHE A 116 -0.78 1.29 -2.87
C PHE A 116 0.11 0.21 -3.47
N THR A 117 -0.49 -0.89 -3.94
CA THR A 117 0.22 -2.09 -4.38
C THR A 117 1.14 -1.79 -5.56
N ILE A 118 0.69 -0.98 -6.52
CA ILE A 118 1.52 -0.57 -7.67
C ILE A 118 2.83 0.12 -7.24
N LEU A 119 2.75 1.06 -6.29
CA LEU A 119 3.90 1.80 -5.77
C LEU A 119 4.86 0.89 -5.00
N LEU A 120 4.33 -0.01 -4.18
CA LEU A 120 5.13 -0.96 -3.39
C LEU A 120 5.86 -1.97 -4.27
N VAL A 121 5.17 -2.58 -5.23
CA VAL A 121 5.76 -3.55 -6.17
C VAL A 121 6.83 -2.88 -7.02
N PHE A 122 6.56 -1.66 -7.49
CA PHE A 122 7.52 -0.85 -8.25
C PHE A 122 8.83 -0.65 -7.47
N ILE A 123 8.73 -0.13 -6.25
CA ILE A 123 9.90 0.13 -5.40
C ILE A 123 10.67 -1.17 -5.13
N LEU A 124 9.96 -2.25 -4.79
CA LEU A 124 10.58 -3.53 -4.49
C LEU A 124 11.35 -4.08 -5.70
N ARG A 125 10.74 -4.05 -6.88
CA ARG A 125 11.40 -4.51 -8.12
C ARG A 125 12.61 -3.66 -8.46
N PHE A 126 12.47 -2.34 -8.39
CA PHE A 126 13.54 -1.40 -8.70
C PHE A 126 14.77 -1.61 -7.81
N TYR A 127 14.59 -1.68 -6.49
CA TYR A 127 15.70 -1.91 -5.55
C TYR A 127 16.30 -3.31 -5.68
N TRP A 128 15.51 -4.32 -6.04
CA TRP A 128 16.02 -5.66 -6.29
C TRP A 128 16.97 -5.68 -7.48
N GLU A 129 16.53 -5.15 -8.62
CA GLU A 129 17.31 -5.13 -9.86
C GLU A 129 18.57 -4.25 -9.72
N LEU A 130 18.45 -3.12 -9.00
CA LEU A 130 19.60 -2.26 -8.72
C LEU A 130 20.68 -3.00 -7.91
N ARG A 131 20.30 -3.79 -6.90
CA ARG A 131 21.27 -4.58 -6.10
C ARG A 131 21.90 -5.70 -6.93
N LYS A 132 21.12 -6.34 -7.79
CA LYS A 132 21.62 -7.38 -8.69
C LYS A 132 22.68 -6.81 -9.64
N SER A 133 22.42 -5.64 -10.24
CA SER A 133 23.36 -4.96 -11.13
C SER A 133 24.67 -4.58 -10.43
N LYS A 134 24.62 -4.11 -9.18
CA LYS A 134 25.83 -3.73 -8.42
C LYS A 134 26.74 -4.93 -8.08
N ARG A 135 26.17 -6.13 -7.86
CA ARG A 135 26.96 -7.34 -7.60
C ARG A 135 27.71 -7.82 -8.84
N LEU A 136 27.07 -7.82 -10.01
CA LEU A 136 27.69 -8.22 -11.27
C LEU A 136 28.94 -7.38 -11.59
N ILE A 137 28.90 -6.07 -11.36
CA ILE A 137 30.04 -5.16 -11.58
C ILE A 137 31.19 -5.41 -10.57
N THR A 138 30.88 -5.96 -9.39
CA THR A 138 31.87 -6.27 -8.35
C THR A 138 32.56 -7.61 -8.60
N ASP A 139 31.84 -8.59 -9.15
CA ASP A 139 32.38 -9.92 -9.46
C ASP A 139 33.28 -9.95 -10.70
N GLU A 140 33.28 -8.90 -11.53
CA GLU A 140 34.19 -8.74 -12.67
C GLU A 140 35.54 -8.06 -12.33
N LYS A 141 35.78 -7.68 -11.07
CA LYS A 141 37.04 -7.07 -10.61
C LYS A 141 37.84 -8.00 -9.70
#